data_AF-A0A959IGE0-F1
#
_entry.id   AF-A0A959IGE0-F1
#
_cell.length_a   1.000
_cell.length_b   1.000
_cell.length_c   1.000
_cell.angle_alpha   90.00
_cell.angle_beta   90.00
_cell.angle_gamma   90.00
#
_symmetry.space_group_name_H-M   'P 1'
#
loop_
_entity.id
_entity.type
_entity.pdbx_description
1 polymer ?
#
loop_
_entity_poly.entity_id
_entity_poly.type
_entity_poly.pdbx_seq_one_letter_code
_entity_poly.pdbx_strand_id
1 'polypeptide(L)'
;MTDRIAILGDFNPAYYTLHALNDSTRAVQRYLGKEIQFDWIATDIFDGRQVFEKLEYKGLWIAPGSPYRDMANVLRAIHYARENRLPAFGNCGGFQHMVIEFARNVCGVTEAGHEEEFPGGRELVIRKLECSLKGEQEQVQIIDHSSLLFQTIGRRSLLGKYFCSYGLNEEYVPVLAANG
;
A
#
# COMPACT_ATOMS: atom_id res chain seq x y z
N MET A 1 2.79 -19.14 19.89
CA MET A 1 3.63 -18.23 19.08
C MET A 1 2.79 -17.00 18.79
N THR A 2 3.36 -15.81 18.95
CA THR A 2 2.68 -14.54 18.64
C THR A 2 2.64 -14.36 17.13
N ASP A 3 1.50 -13.96 16.57
CA ASP A 3 1.41 -13.64 15.14
C ASP A 3 2.25 -12.40 14.83
N ARG A 4 2.96 -12.43 13.70
CA ARG A 4 3.84 -11.35 13.27
C ARG A 4 3.36 -10.76 11.96
N ILE A 5 3.28 -9.44 11.87
CA ILE A 5 2.97 -8.68 10.66
C ILE A 5 4.13 -7.73 10.38
N ALA A 6 4.63 -7.74 9.15
CA ALA A 6 5.66 -6.80 8.72
C ALA A 6 5.00 -5.48 8.27
N ILE A 7 5.53 -4.36 8.73
CA ILE A 7 5.21 -3.02 8.23
C ILE A 7 6.41 -2.55 7.40
N LEU A 8 6.27 -2.58 6.08
CA LEU A 8 7.30 -2.15 5.15
C LEU A 8 7.18 -0.65 4.88
N GLY A 9 8.19 0.11 5.31
CA GLY A 9 8.27 1.54 5.08
C GLY A 9 9.37 2.22 5.89
N ASP A 10 9.74 3.42 5.47
CA ASP A 10 10.83 4.19 6.08
C ASP A 10 10.30 5.05 7.23
N PHE A 11 10.23 4.45 8.43
CA PHE A 11 9.68 5.14 9.59
C PHE A 11 10.40 6.47 9.87
N ASN A 12 9.62 7.55 9.90
CA ASN A 12 10.07 8.89 10.23
C ASN A 12 9.26 9.46 11.41
N PRO A 13 9.89 9.68 12.58
CA PRO A 13 9.17 10.18 13.76
C PRO A 13 8.64 11.61 13.60
N ALA A 14 9.08 12.37 12.59
CA ALA A 14 8.53 13.69 12.29
C ALA A 14 7.17 13.64 11.59
N TYR A 15 6.76 12.49 11.04
CA TYR A 15 5.53 12.36 10.27
C TYR A 15 4.40 11.79 11.11
N TYR A 16 3.42 12.64 11.42
CA TYR A 16 2.27 12.27 12.27
C TYR A 16 1.49 11.07 11.71
N THR A 17 1.43 10.90 10.39
CA THR A 17 0.72 9.79 9.73
C THR A 17 1.31 8.42 10.10
N LEU A 18 2.62 8.34 10.37
CA LEU A 18 3.28 7.10 10.76
C LEU A 18 3.05 6.78 12.24
N HIS A 19 2.85 7.81 13.09
CA HIS A 19 2.35 7.61 14.45
C HIS A 19 0.91 7.12 14.47
N ALA A 20 0.04 7.69 13.62
CA ALA A 20 -1.34 7.23 13.47
C ALA A 20 -1.42 5.76 12.99
N LEU A 21 -0.45 5.31 12.18
CA LEU A 21 -0.31 3.91 11.82
C LEU A 21 -0.04 3.04 13.07
N ASN A 22 0.89 3.45 13.93
CA ASN A 22 1.15 2.77 15.20
C ASN A 22 -0.05 2.81 16.17
N ASP A 23 -0.86 3.87 16.15
CA ASP A 23 -2.12 3.89 16.90
C ASP A 23 -3.11 2.85 16.37
N SER A 24 -3.15 2.66 15.05
CA SER A 24 -4.01 1.67 14.40
C SER A 24 -3.60 0.23 14.75
N THR A 25 -2.31 -0.06 14.86
CA THR A 25 -1.83 -1.40 15.32
C THR A 25 -2.22 -1.69 16.76
N ARG A 26 -2.26 -0.68 17.63
CA ARG A 26 -2.77 -0.82 19.01
C ARG A 26 -4.29 -0.98 19.01
N ALA A 27 -5.01 -0.23 18.19
CA ALA A 27 -6.46 -0.30 18.08
C ALA A 27 -6.93 -1.69 17.62
N VAL A 28 -6.29 -2.27 16.61
CA VAL A 28 -6.66 -3.61 16.11
C VAL A 28 -6.39 -4.70 17.14
N GLN A 29 -5.28 -4.63 17.89
CA GLN A 29 -5.00 -5.60 18.95
C GLN A 29 -6.05 -5.54 20.08
N ARG A 30 -6.47 -4.33 20.48
CA ARG A 30 -7.56 -4.17 21.46
C ARG A 30 -8.89 -4.70 20.94
N TYR A 31 -9.21 -4.43 19.68
CA TYR A 31 -10.43 -4.92 19.04
C TYR A 31 -10.49 -6.45 18.98
N LEU A 32 -9.35 -7.09 18.66
CA LEU A 32 -9.25 -8.55 18.56
C LEU A 32 -9.06 -9.24 19.93
N GLY A 33 -8.73 -8.50 20.98
CA GLY A 33 -8.31 -9.07 22.27
C GLY A 33 -7.07 -9.97 22.13
N LYS A 34 -6.19 -9.66 21.17
CA LYS A 34 -5.07 -10.52 20.77
C LYS A 34 -3.80 -9.69 20.58
N GLU A 35 -2.69 -10.20 21.14
CA GLU A 35 -1.37 -9.66 20.90
C GLU A 35 -0.86 -10.06 19.51
N ILE A 36 -0.41 -9.07 18.75
CA ILE A 36 0.16 -9.22 17.41
C ILE A 36 1.43 -8.36 17.38
N GLN A 37 2.54 -8.97 17.00
CA GLN A 37 3.80 -8.26 16.82
C GLN A 37 3.80 -7.57 15.45
N PHE A 38 4.00 -6.26 15.45
CA PHE A 38 4.16 -5.45 14.24
C PHE A 38 5.60 -4.98 14.13
N ASP A 39 6.30 -5.44 13.10
CA ASP A 39 7.72 -5.12 12.90
C ASP A 39 7.87 -4.09 11.78
N TRP A 40 8.40 -2.91 12.08
CA TRP A 40 8.80 -1.95 11.05
C TRP A 40 10.07 -2.43 10.34
N ILE A 41 10.03 -2.47 9.02
CA ILE A 41 11.14 -2.87 8.16
C ILE A 41 11.40 -1.71 7.20
N ALA A 42 12.58 -1.10 7.30
CA ALA A 42 13.00 -0.03 6.41
C ALA A 42 13.21 -0.56 4.99
N THR A 43 12.93 0.25 3.97
CA THR A 43 12.86 -0.23 2.59
C THR A 43 14.22 -0.57 1.99
N ASP A 44 15.31 -0.07 2.58
CA ASP A 44 16.69 -0.13 2.09
C ASP A 44 17.59 -1.16 2.81
N ILE A 45 17.10 -1.83 3.86
CA ILE A 45 17.93 -2.68 4.73
C ILE A 45 17.89 -4.18 4.39
N PHE A 46 17.20 -4.58 3.32
CA PHE A 46 17.01 -6.00 3.01
C PHE A 46 16.84 -6.32 1.53
N ASP A 47 17.08 -7.58 1.16
CA ASP A 47 16.64 -8.13 -0.11
C ASP A 47 15.17 -8.62 0.03
N GLY A 48 14.27 -7.99 -0.73
CA GLY A 48 12.81 -8.17 -0.72
C GLY A 48 12.36 -9.62 -0.55
N ARG A 49 13.03 -10.56 -1.19
CA ARG A 49 12.72 -11.99 -1.12
C ARG A 49 13.12 -12.63 0.21
N GLN A 50 14.29 -12.30 0.73
CA GLN A 50 14.89 -13.01 1.87
C GLN A 50 14.20 -12.71 3.20
N VAL A 51 13.64 -11.51 3.36
CA VAL A 51 12.94 -11.12 4.60
C VAL A 51 11.65 -11.90 4.78
N PHE A 52 10.85 -12.05 3.72
CA PHE A 52 9.56 -12.74 3.84
C PHE A 52 9.67 -14.26 3.72
N GLU A 53 10.74 -14.80 3.13
CA GLU A 53 11.02 -16.25 3.16
C GLU A 53 11.55 -16.70 4.52
N LYS A 54 12.40 -15.90 5.19
CA LYS A 54 13.09 -16.30 6.43
C LYS A 54 12.34 -15.91 7.70
N LEU A 55 11.55 -14.85 7.65
CA LEU A 55 10.78 -14.36 8.79
C LEU A 55 9.33 -14.75 8.53
N GLU A 56 8.80 -15.67 9.33
CA GLU A 56 7.47 -16.29 9.20
C GLU A 56 6.30 -15.29 9.45
N TYR A 57 6.31 -14.16 8.74
CA TYR A 57 5.26 -13.15 8.79
C TYR A 57 3.94 -13.72 8.26
N LYS A 58 2.84 -13.38 8.94
CA LYS A 58 1.48 -13.74 8.55
C LYS A 58 0.84 -12.73 7.59
N GLY A 59 1.48 -11.59 7.39
CA GLY A 59 1.04 -10.57 6.45
C GLY A 59 2.05 -9.44 6.28
N LEU A 60 1.84 -8.68 5.20
CA LEU A 60 2.64 -7.53 4.81
C LEU A 60 1.76 -6.27 4.77
N TRP A 61 2.15 -5.25 5.53
CA TRP A 61 1.56 -3.91 5.47
C TRP A 61 2.56 -2.95 4.82
N ILE A 62 2.26 -2.46 3.62
CA ILE A 62 3.05 -1.41 2.96
C ILE A 62 2.59 -0.04 3.48
N ALA A 63 3.46 0.62 4.24
CA ALA A 63 3.18 1.86 4.94
C ALA A 63 3.07 3.07 3.99
N PRO A 64 2.40 4.16 4.39
CA PRO A 64 2.43 5.41 3.63
C PRO A 64 3.82 6.08 3.74
N GLY A 65 4.03 7.16 2.98
CA GLY A 65 5.26 7.95 3.04
C GLY A 65 6.26 7.66 1.92
N SER A 66 5.78 7.29 0.73
CA SER A 66 6.58 7.38 -0.49
C SER A 66 6.98 8.84 -0.76
N PRO A 67 8.11 9.11 -1.46
CA PRO A 67 9.01 8.12 -2.08
C PRO A 67 9.76 7.27 -1.04
N TYR A 68 9.87 5.98 -1.32
CA TYR A 68 10.65 5.07 -0.47
C TYR A 68 12.14 5.19 -0.78
N ARG A 69 12.99 4.87 0.20
CA ARG A 69 14.45 4.85 -0.02
C ARG A 69 14.88 3.85 -1.08
N ASP A 70 14.19 2.70 -1.17
CA ASP A 70 14.36 1.73 -2.25
C ASP A 70 12.99 1.24 -2.76
N MET A 71 12.48 1.90 -3.80
CA MET A 71 11.24 1.53 -4.49
C MET A 71 11.32 0.13 -5.11
N ALA A 72 12.46 -0.24 -5.69
CA ALA A 72 12.61 -1.55 -6.33
C ALA A 72 12.46 -2.68 -5.30
N ASN A 73 12.96 -2.48 -4.09
CA ASN A 73 12.80 -3.43 -3.01
C ASN A 73 11.35 -3.56 -2.52
N VAL A 74 10.64 -2.43 -2.42
CA VAL A 74 9.21 -2.43 -2.10
C VAL A 74 8.41 -3.21 -3.15
N LEU A 75 8.69 -2.99 -4.44
CA LEU A 75 8.02 -3.74 -5.51
C LEU A 75 8.34 -5.24 -5.46
N ARG A 76 9.60 -5.63 -5.15
CA ARG A 76 9.97 -7.04 -4.95
C ARG A 76 9.21 -7.67 -3.78
N ALA A 77 9.02 -6.95 -2.68
CA ALA A 77 8.25 -7.40 -1.52
C ALA A 77 6.76 -7.62 -1.84
N ILE A 78 6.15 -6.66 -2.52
CA ILE A 78 4.75 -6.75 -2.97
C ILE A 78 4.58 -7.93 -3.93
N HIS A 79 5.50 -8.06 -4.90
CA HIS A 79 5.50 -9.16 -5.86
C HIS A 79 5.58 -10.51 -5.16
N TYR A 80 6.52 -10.66 -4.21
CA TYR A 80 6.63 -11.87 -3.40
C TYR A 80 5.33 -12.17 -2.65
N ALA A 81 4.72 -11.17 -2.01
CA ALA A 81 3.50 -11.37 -1.25
C ALA A 81 2.34 -11.85 -2.14
N ARG A 82 2.20 -11.25 -3.33
CA ARG A 82 1.19 -11.63 -4.34
C ARG A 82 1.38 -13.06 -4.84
N GLU A 83 2.59 -13.41 -5.28
CA GLU A 83 2.92 -14.75 -5.82
C GLU A 83 2.79 -15.86 -4.76
N ASN A 84 3.06 -15.55 -3.49
CA ASN A 84 3.05 -16.53 -2.40
C ASN A 84 1.76 -16.51 -1.56
N ARG A 85 0.73 -15.76 -1.99
CA ARG A 85 -0.55 -15.62 -1.28
C ARG A 85 -0.39 -15.16 0.18
N LEU A 86 0.65 -14.36 0.45
CA LEU A 86 0.81 -13.69 1.74
C LEU A 86 -0.18 -12.52 1.79
N PRO A 87 -1.08 -12.44 2.79
CA PRO A 87 -2.00 -11.31 2.93
C PRO A 87 -1.24 -9.98 2.93
N ALA A 88 -1.63 -9.07 2.03
CA ALA A 88 -0.99 -7.78 1.87
C ALA A 88 -2.00 -6.63 1.95
N PHE A 89 -1.59 -5.52 2.55
CA PHE A 89 -2.37 -4.29 2.66
C PHE A 89 -1.48 -3.07 2.46
N GLY A 90 -1.92 -2.09 1.68
CA GLY A 90 -1.18 -0.86 1.44
C GLY A 90 -2.09 0.35 1.52
N ASN A 91 -1.61 1.45 2.11
CA ASN A 91 -2.35 2.71 2.19
C ASN A 91 -1.53 3.92 1.73
N CYS A 92 -2.16 4.89 1.06
CA CYS A 92 -1.53 6.00 0.32
C CYS A 92 -0.37 5.49 -0.56
N GLY A 93 0.88 5.88 -0.26
CA GLY A 93 2.08 5.38 -0.96
C GLY A 93 2.14 3.87 -1.13
N GLY A 94 1.73 3.11 -0.11
CA GLY A 94 1.72 1.66 -0.18
C GLY A 94 0.73 1.12 -1.21
N PHE A 95 -0.47 1.71 -1.30
CA PHE A 95 -1.45 1.36 -2.32
C PHE A 95 -0.95 1.71 -3.73
N GLN A 96 -0.37 2.91 -3.88
CA GLN A 96 0.20 3.37 -5.16
C GLN A 96 1.25 2.39 -5.69
N HIS A 97 2.12 1.87 -4.81
CA HIS A 97 3.14 0.90 -5.19
C HIS A 97 2.58 -0.50 -5.45
N MET A 98 1.48 -0.89 -4.79
CA MET A 98 0.76 -2.13 -5.14
C MET A 98 0.19 -2.05 -6.56
N VAL A 99 -0.37 -0.90 -6.96
CA VAL A 99 -0.83 -0.69 -8.33
C VAL A 99 0.32 -0.77 -9.32
N ILE A 100 1.48 -0.19 -9.01
CA ILE A 100 2.66 -0.27 -9.88
C ILE A 100 3.13 -1.72 -10.05
N GLU A 101 3.23 -2.49 -8.96
CA GLU A 101 3.62 -3.91 -9.05
C GLU A 101 2.64 -4.71 -9.92
N PHE A 102 1.34 -4.51 -9.72
CA PHE A 102 0.30 -5.18 -10.49
C PHE A 102 0.32 -4.79 -11.97
N ALA A 103 0.51 -3.50 -12.26
CA ALA A 103 0.62 -3.00 -13.62
C ALA A 103 1.81 -3.64 -14.36
N ARG A 104 2.98 -3.72 -13.70
CA ARG A 104 4.19 -4.32 -14.28
C ARG A 104 4.07 -5.82 -14.50
N ASN A 105 3.59 -6.55 -13.50
CA ASN A 105 3.72 -8.01 -13.46
C ASN A 105 2.45 -8.76 -13.93
N VAL A 106 1.28 -8.11 -13.89
CA VAL A 106 0.01 -8.74 -14.29
C VAL A 106 -0.54 -8.10 -15.57
N CYS A 107 -0.52 -6.76 -15.66
CA CYS A 107 -1.15 -6.05 -16.78
C CYS A 107 -0.24 -5.85 -18.00
N GLY A 108 1.05 -6.22 -17.91
CA GLY A 108 2.02 -6.07 -19.00
C GLY A 108 2.53 -4.65 -19.23
N VAL A 109 2.25 -3.70 -18.32
CA VAL A 109 2.77 -2.33 -18.37
C VAL A 109 4.16 -2.30 -17.72
N THR A 110 5.16 -2.84 -18.41
CA THR A 110 6.48 -3.16 -17.82
C THR A 110 7.21 -1.94 -17.24
N GLU A 111 6.98 -0.76 -17.82
CA GLU A 111 7.61 0.50 -17.40
C GLU A 111 6.72 1.32 -16.44
N ALA A 112 5.63 0.74 -15.91
CA ALA A 112 4.70 1.44 -15.03
C ALA A 112 5.44 2.13 -13.87
N GLY A 113 5.25 3.43 -13.69
CA GLY A 113 6.01 4.24 -12.74
C GLY A 113 5.17 5.21 -11.93
N HIS A 114 5.83 5.82 -10.94
CA HIS A 114 5.31 6.91 -10.13
C HIS A 114 5.92 8.24 -10.57
N GLU A 115 5.11 9.24 -10.87
CA GLU A 115 5.60 10.53 -11.40
C GLU A 115 6.54 11.25 -10.42
N GLU A 116 6.33 11.11 -9.11
CA GLU A 116 7.22 11.68 -8.08
C GLU A 116 8.67 11.16 -8.17
N GLU A 117 8.84 9.90 -8.60
CA GLU A 117 10.14 9.23 -8.67
C GLU A 117 10.75 9.30 -10.07
N PHE A 118 9.91 9.27 -11.11
CA PHE A 118 10.33 9.32 -12.51
C PHE A 118 9.65 10.48 -13.26
N PRO A 119 10.02 11.74 -12.99
CA PRO A 119 9.48 12.88 -13.72
C PRO A 119 9.71 12.72 -15.23
N GLY A 120 8.63 12.70 -16.02
CA GLY A 120 8.70 12.50 -17.48
C GLY A 120 8.82 11.04 -17.94
N GLY A 121 8.56 10.08 -17.05
CA GLY A 121 8.39 8.67 -17.43
C GLY A 121 7.28 8.49 -18.47
N ARG A 122 7.39 7.44 -19.29
CA ARG A 122 6.41 7.17 -20.37
C ARG A 122 5.12 6.55 -19.84
N GLU A 123 5.25 5.56 -18.95
CA GLU A 123 4.13 4.80 -18.42
C GLU A 123 3.84 5.20 -16.96
N LEU A 124 3.35 6.41 -16.73
CA LEU A 124 3.09 6.91 -15.38
C LEU A 124 1.70 6.47 -14.91
N VAL A 125 1.64 5.32 -14.24
CA VAL A 125 0.40 4.76 -13.68
C VAL A 125 -0.04 5.49 -12.41
N ILE A 126 0.90 6.11 -11.70
CA ILE A 126 0.60 7.05 -10.61
C ILE A 126 1.11 8.43 -11.00
N ARG A 127 0.21 9.41 -11.05
CA ARG A 127 0.48 10.77 -11.52
C ARG A 127 0.02 11.83 -10.52
N LYS A 128 0.59 13.01 -10.62
CA LYS A 128 0.27 14.16 -9.78
C LYS A 128 -1.19 14.54 -10.01
N LEU A 129 -1.91 14.76 -8.92
CA LEU A 129 -3.30 15.20 -8.98
C LEU A 129 -3.35 16.66 -9.40
N GLU A 130 -4.29 17.01 -10.28
CA GLU A 130 -4.54 18.41 -10.67
C GLU A 130 -4.95 19.26 -9.46
N CYS A 131 -5.75 18.68 -8.56
CA CYS A 131 -6.09 19.24 -7.26
C CYS A 131 -5.51 18.36 -6.15
N SER A 132 -4.63 18.93 -5.33
CA SER A 132 -4.13 18.25 -4.13
C SER A 132 -5.28 17.91 -3.19
N LEU A 133 -5.38 16.66 -2.79
CA LEU A 133 -6.38 16.22 -1.80
C LEU A 133 -5.84 16.36 -0.36
N LYS A 134 -4.68 16.98 -0.14
CA LYS A 134 -4.07 17.05 1.19
C LYS A 134 -4.95 17.86 2.16
N GLY A 135 -5.48 17.18 3.17
CA GLY A 135 -6.38 17.77 4.17
C GLY A 135 -7.86 17.68 3.81
N GLU A 136 -8.17 17.21 2.59
CA GLU A 136 -9.54 17.05 2.11
C GLU A 136 -10.21 15.83 2.75
N GLN A 137 -11.53 15.92 2.90
CA GLN A 137 -12.37 14.83 3.35
C GLN A 137 -13.54 14.66 2.41
N GLU A 138 -13.81 13.42 2.02
CA GLU A 138 -14.89 13.10 1.10
C GLU A 138 -15.61 11.84 1.53
N GLN A 139 -16.92 11.80 1.26
CA GLN A 139 -17.68 10.57 1.40
C GLN A 139 -17.46 9.67 0.18
N VAL A 140 -16.67 8.63 0.36
CA VAL A 140 -16.34 7.66 -0.68
C VAL A 140 -17.38 6.55 -0.67
N GLN A 141 -17.90 6.20 -1.84
CA GLN A 141 -18.82 5.07 -2.03
C GLN A 141 -18.02 3.81 -2.36
N ILE A 142 -18.35 2.71 -1.70
CA ILE A 142 -17.86 1.38 -2.08
C ILE A 142 -18.83 0.83 -3.12
N ILE A 143 -18.40 0.80 -4.38
CA ILE A 143 -19.24 0.39 -5.51
C ILE A 143 -19.31 -1.13 -5.69
N ASP A 144 -18.23 -1.84 -5.35
CA ASP A 144 -18.19 -3.30 -5.39
C ASP A 144 -18.54 -3.87 -4.01
N HIS A 145 -19.80 -4.31 -3.87
CA HIS A 145 -20.30 -4.93 -2.65
C HIS A 145 -19.85 -6.40 -2.47
N SER A 146 -19.19 -6.99 -3.46
CA SER A 146 -18.56 -8.30 -3.32
C SER A 146 -17.13 -8.21 -2.78
N SER A 147 -16.53 -7.02 -2.81
CA SER A 147 -15.14 -6.77 -2.40
C SER A 147 -14.86 -7.13 -0.94
N LEU A 148 -13.61 -7.51 -0.66
CA LEU A 148 -13.12 -7.70 0.70
C LEU A 148 -13.29 -6.42 1.55
N LEU A 149 -13.13 -5.24 0.94
CA LEU A 149 -13.35 -3.96 1.59
C LEU A 149 -14.80 -3.83 2.10
N PHE A 150 -15.80 -4.09 1.25
CA PHE A 150 -17.21 -4.03 1.66
C PHE A 150 -17.52 -5.04 2.76
N GLN A 151 -17.05 -6.28 2.62
CA GLN A 151 -17.26 -7.34 3.62
C GLN A 151 -16.63 -6.98 4.97
N THR A 152 -15.50 -6.27 4.98
CA THR A 152 -14.79 -5.87 6.18
C THR A 152 -15.45 -4.66 6.86
N ILE A 153 -15.85 -3.65 6.08
CA ILE A 153 -16.41 -2.39 6.61
C ILE A 153 -17.90 -2.52 6.94
N GLY A 154 -18.64 -3.35 6.22
CA GLY A 154 -20.07 -3.58 6.41
C GLY A 154 -20.95 -2.34 6.13
N ARG A 155 -20.43 -1.35 5.41
CA ARG A 155 -21.12 -0.11 5.05
C ARG A 155 -20.87 0.25 3.58
N ARG A 156 -21.82 0.95 2.96
CA ARG A 156 -21.76 1.38 1.54
C ARG A 156 -20.87 2.61 1.31
N SER A 157 -20.61 3.37 2.36
CA SER A 157 -19.79 4.57 2.27
C SER A 157 -18.89 4.73 3.48
N LEU A 158 -17.74 5.36 3.28
CA LEU A 158 -16.79 5.72 4.32
C LEU A 158 -16.29 7.15 4.11
N LEU A 159 -15.84 7.79 5.19
CA LEU A 159 -15.22 9.10 5.11
C LEU A 159 -13.73 8.92 4.79
N GLY A 160 -13.36 9.21 3.54
CA GLY A 160 -11.96 9.24 3.11
C GLY A 160 -11.30 10.51 3.61
N LYS A 161 -10.14 10.39 4.24
CA LYS A 161 -9.28 11.52 4.61
C LYS A 161 -7.99 11.41 3.83
N TYR A 162 -7.66 12.45 3.07
CA TYR A 162 -6.58 12.37 2.09
C TYR A 162 -5.37 13.20 2.52
N PHE A 163 -4.19 12.63 2.30
CA PHE A 163 -2.89 13.26 2.54
C PHE A 163 -1.92 12.97 1.37
N CYS A 164 -2.46 12.82 0.16
CA CYS A 164 -1.70 12.42 -1.02
C CYS A 164 -1.81 13.53 -2.09
N SER A 165 -0.69 13.83 -2.76
CA SER A 165 -0.62 14.76 -3.91
C SER A 165 -0.59 14.03 -5.27
N TYR A 166 -0.56 12.70 -5.23
CA TYR A 166 -0.49 11.80 -6.37
C TYR A 166 -1.62 10.78 -6.27
N GLY A 167 -2.09 10.30 -7.41
CA GLY A 167 -3.18 9.33 -7.51
C GLY A 167 -3.10 8.51 -8.78
N LEU A 168 -4.05 7.58 -8.91
CA LEU A 168 -4.14 6.69 -10.04
C LEU A 168 -4.32 7.47 -11.35
N ASN A 169 -3.54 7.12 -12.36
CA ASN A 169 -3.77 7.59 -13.71
C ASN A 169 -5.00 6.89 -14.31
N GLU A 170 -6.08 7.65 -14.53
CA GLU A 170 -7.34 7.16 -15.10
C GLU A 170 -7.19 6.45 -16.46
N GLU A 171 -6.17 6.79 -17.26
CA GLU A 171 -5.90 6.11 -18.54
C GLU A 171 -5.57 4.62 -18.37
N TYR A 172 -5.06 4.23 -17.20
CA TYR A 172 -4.73 2.84 -16.89
C TYR A 172 -5.85 2.10 -16.17
N VAL A 173 -6.92 2.78 -15.75
CA VAL A 173 -8.06 2.12 -15.08
C VAL A 173 -8.64 0.98 -15.93
N PRO A 174 -8.87 1.14 -17.26
CA PRO A 174 -9.39 0.05 -18.08
C PRO A 174 -8.48 -1.18 -18.12
N VAL A 175 -7.16 -1.00 -18.21
CA VAL A 175 -6.23 -2.14 -18.27
C VAL A 175 -6.09 -2.83 -16.91
N LEU A 176 -6.11 -2.07 -15.82
CA LEU A 176 -6.10 -2.63 -14.46
C LEU A 176 -7.37 -3.44 -14.21
N ALA A 177 -8.55 -2.86 -14.47
CA ALA A 177 -9.84 -3.52 -14.26
C ALA A 177 -10.04 -4.76 -15.15
N ALA A 178 -9.45 -4.80 -16.34
CA ALA A 178 -9.52 -5.97 -17.21
C ALA A 178 -8.71 -7.18 -16.69
N ASN A 179 -7.76 -6.97 -15.78
CA ASN A 179 -6.83 -8.00 -15.31
C ASN A 179 -7.01 -8.39 -13.84
N GLY A 180 -7.93 -7.75 -13.10
CA GLY A 180 -8.22 -8.06 -11.70
C GLY A 180 -8.94 -6.94 -10.98
#